data_AF-A0A7S1B4W8-F1
#
_entry.id   AF-A0A7S1B4W8-F1
#
_cell.length_a   1.000
_cell.length_b   1.000
_cell.length_c   1.000
_cell.angle_alpha   90.00
_cell.angle_beta   90.00
_cell.angle_gamma   90.00
#
_symmetry.space_group_name_H-M   'P 1'
#
loop_
_entity.id
_entity.type
_entity.pdbx_description
1 polymer ?
#
loop_
_entity_poly.entity_id
_entity_poly.type
_entity_poly.pdbx_seq_one_letter_code
_entity_poly.pdbx_strand_id
1 'polypeptide(L)'
;DARHPEVQVVRLTGVAAPFVPEVQRLKVVTEDDDVFKLTFRGERTGKLKVGTATYADLEAALEGLATVSDVSVSPDDKPTARRAGKVLQHGDTVRITFEGERGRLDLLKSSRDDRITRAVEGAAPFLAQVQ
;
A
#
# COMPACT_ATOMS: atom_id res chain seq x y z
N ASP A 1 62.26 -15.29 3.19
CA ASP A 1 61.25 -14.38 3.75
C ASP A 1 60.23 -14.13 2.65
N ALA A 2 59.13 -14.89 2.66
CA ALA A 2 58.09 -14.86 1.64
C ALA A 2 56.76 -14.59 2.33
N ARG A 3 56.43 -13.31 2.48
CA ARG A 3 55.15 -12.87 3.01
C ARG A 3 54.11 -13.02 1.90
N HIS A 4 53.37 -14.13 1.93
CA HIS A 4 52.23 -14.34 1.04
C HIS A 4 51.11 -13.37 1.43
N PRO A 5 50.53 -12.59 0.49
CA PRO A 5 49.29 -11.87 0.75
C PRO A 5 48.15 -12.89 0.79
N GLU A 6 47.57 -13.10 1.96
CA GLU A 6 46.33 -13.87 2.09
C GLU A 6 45.18 -13.03 1.51
N VAL A 7 44.83 -13.30 0.25
CA VAL A 7 43.61 -12.77 -0.36
C VAL A 7 42.48 -13.73 -0.03
N GLN A 8 41.74 -13.43 1.04
CA GLN A 8 40.54 -14.17 1.37
C GLN A 8 39.40 -13.74 0.43
N VAL A 9 39.10 -14.57 -0.57
CA VAL A 9 37.99 -14.34 -1.49
C VAL A 9 36.69 -14.72 -0.78
N VAL A 10 36.00 -13.73 -0.22
CA VAL A 10 34.64 -13.90 0.34
C VAL A 10 33.68 -14.13 -0.84
N ARG A 11 33.24 -15.38 -1.03
CA ARG A 11 32.15 -15.71 -1.95
C ARG A 11 30.83 -15.46 -1.25
N LEU A 12 30.21 -14.32 -1.56
CA LEU A 12 28.89 -13.92 -1.03
C LEU A 12 27.77 -14.60 -1.83
N THR A 13 27.22 -15.70 -1.33
CA THR A 13 25.89 -16.17 -1.75
C THR A 13 24.84 -15.49 -0.87
N GLY A 14 24.49 -14.24 -1.19
CA GLY A 14 23.40 -13.52 -0.52
C GLY A 14 22.05 -13.95 -1.09
N VAL A 15 21.20 -14.56 -0.27
CA VAL A 15 19.79 -14.80 -0.63
C VAL A 15 19.01 -13.52 -0.32
N ALA A 16 18.48 -12.85 -1.35
CA ALA A 16 17.64 -11.68 -1.16
C ALA A 16 16.25 -12.10 -0.66
N ALA A 17 15.74 -11.42 0.38
CA ALA A 17 14.34 -11.59 0.80
C ALA A 17 13.38 -11.09 -0.30
N PRO A 18 12.26 -11.78 -0.56
CA PRO A 18 11.30 -11.33 -1.56
C PRO A 18 10.63 -10.03 -1.12
N PHE A 19 10.30 -9.19 -2.10
CA PHE A 19 9.45 -8.03 -1.89
C PHE A 19 8.03 -8.48 -1.52
N VAL A 20 7.47 -7.87 -0.47
CA VAL A 20 6.06 -8.03 -0.09
C VAL A 20 5.43 -6.65 -0.10
N PRO A 21 4.37 -6.40 -0.89
CA PRO A 21 3.66 -5.12 -0.89
C PRO A 21 2.89 -4.92 0.42
N GLU A 22 2.84 -3.67 0.89
CA GLU A 22 1.98 -3.32 2.03
C GLU A 22 0.52 -3.38 1.58
N VAL A 23 -0.34 -3.98 2.40
CA VAL A 23 -1.80 -3.94 2.18
C VAL A 23 -2.46 -3.26 3.36
N GLN A 24 -3.21 -2.21 3.08
CA GLN A 24 -4.06 -1.53 4.05
C GLN A 24 -5.53 -1.82 3.75
N ARG A 25 -6.34 -1.85 4.80
CA ARG A 25 -7.78 -2.09 4.72
C ARG A 25 -8.52 -0.84 5.12
N LEU A 26 -9.36 -0.34 4.24
CA LEU A 26 -10.29 0.76 4.46
C LEU A 26 -11.68 0.20 4.72
N LYS A 27 -12.23 0.45 5.91
CA LYS A 27 -13.65 0.27 6.19
C LYS A 27 -14.33 1.63 6.04
N VAL A 28 -15.21 1.75 5.04
CA VAL A 28 -16.01 2.94 4.81
C VAL A 28 -17.08 3.00 5.89
N VAL A 29 -17.01 4.03 6.72
CA VAL A 29 -18.01 4.34 7.77
C VAL A 29 -18.72 5.64 7.43
N THR A 30 -18.11 6.48 6.60
CA THR A 30 -18.78 7.64 5.99
C THR A 30 -20.12 7.21 5.37
N GLU A 31 -21.17 7.95 5.68
CA GLU A 31 -22.53 7.70 5.20
C GLU A 31 -22.61 7.85 3.67
N ASP A 32 -23.61 7.21 3.07
CA ASP A 32 -23.89 7.41 1.64
C ASP A 32 -24.21 8.90 1.36
N ASP A 33 -23.85 9.37 0.17
CA ASP A 33 -23.88 10.77 -0.26
C ASP A 33 -22.93 11.74 0.44
N ASP A 34 -22.23 11.31 1.49
CA ASP A 34 -21.22 12.12 2.15
C ASP A 34 -19.84 12.04 1.48
N VAL A 35 -18.99 13.02 1.77
CA VAL A 35 -17.65 13.15 1.17
C VAL A 35 -16.55 12.93 2.20
N PHE A 36 -15.55 12.13 1.81
CA PHE A 36 -14.30 11.97 2.54
C PHE A 36 -13.08 12.19 1.63
N LYS A 37 -11.89 12.27 2.24
CA LYS A 37 -10.59 12.38 1.59
C LYS A 37 -9.59 11.50 2.33
N LEU A 38 -8.66 10.91 1.60
CA LEU A 38 -7.56 10.17 2.19
C LEU A 38 -6.30 11.03 2.21
N THR A 39 -5.45 10.82 3.21
CA THR A 39 -4.17 11.50 3.35
C THR A 39 -3.06 10.47 3.51
N PHE A 40 -2.00 10.61 2.72
CA PHE A 40 -0.80 9.78 2.76
C PHE A 40 0.44 10.66 2.77
N ARG A 41 1.35 10.44 3.72
CA ARG A 41 2.64 11.18 3.82
C ARG A 41 2.54 12.71 3.69
N GLY A 42 1.43 13.29 4.17
CA GLY A 42 1.18 14.74 4.15
C GLY A 42 0.42 15.23 2.92
N GLU A 43 0.27 14.41 1.88
CA GLU A 43 -0.56 14.72 0.72
C GLU A 43 -1.97 14.17 0.86
N ARG A 44 -2.92 14.82 0.17
CA ARG A 44 -4.34 14.54 0.35
C ARG A 44 -5.02 14.37 -1.00
N THR A 45 -5.86 13.35 -1.10
CA THR A 45 -6.60 13.05 -2.31
C THR A 45 -7.64 14.12 -2.65
N GLY A 46 -8.18 14.02 -3.87
CA GLY A 46 -9.44 14.62 -4.23
C GLY A 46 -10.60 14.18 -3.32
N LYS A 47 -11.75 14.84 -3.48
CA LYS A 47 -13.00 14.50 -2.78
C LYS A 47 -13.53 13.16 -3.31
N LEU A 48 -13.77 12.20 -2.42
CA LEU A 48 -14.43 10.93 -2.72
C LEU A 48 -15.82 10.96 -2.09
N LYS A 49 -16.86 10.93 -2.93
CA LYS A 49 -18.26 10.92 -2.49
C LYS A 49 -18.78 9.49 -2.41
N VAL A 50 -19.21 9.04 -1.23
CA VAL A 50 -19.81 7.73 -1.02
C VAL A 50 -21.15 7.67 -1.78
N GLY A 51 -21.46 6.54 -2.40
CA GLY A 51 -22.65 6.36 -3.24
C GLY A 51 -22.48 6.80 -4.70
N THR A 52 -21.37 7.47 -5.06
CA THR A 52 -21.08 7.82 -6.46
C THR A 52 -19.64 7.51 -6.89
N ALA A 53 -18.66 7.72 -6.00
CA ALA A 53 -17.27 7.37 -6.29
C ALA A 53 -17.13 5.85 -6.41
N THR A 54 -16.31 5.42 -7.34
CA THR A 54 -16.04 4.00 -7.61
C THR A 54 -14.70 3.57 -7.01
N TYR A 55 -14.44 2.27 -7.04
CA TYR A 55 -13.14 1.73 -6.65
C TYR A 55 -12.02 2.26 -7.56
N ALA A 56 -12.31 2.47 -8.86
CA ALA A 56 -11.39 3.11 -9.78
C ALA A 56 -11.12 4.57 -9.43
N ASP A 57 -12.15 5.32 -8.99
CA ASP A 57 -11.94 6.70 -8.55
C ASP A 57 -11.06 6.78 -7.30
N LEU A 58 -11.22 5.83 -6.37
CA LEU A 58 -10.35 5.71 -5.19
C LEU A 58 -8.90 5.37 -5.56
N GLU A 59 -8.70 4.42 -6.47
CA GLU A 59 -7.39 4.05 -7.01
C GLU A 59 -6.72 5.27 -7.65
N ALA A 60 -7.38 5.90 -8.63
CA ALA A 60 -6.86 7.08 -9.33
C ALA A 60 -6.60 8.26 -8.38
N ALA A 61 -7.44 8.44 -7.35
CA ALA A 61 -7.24 9.51 -6.37
C ALA A 61 -6.00 9.29 -5.49
N LEU A 62 -5.64 8.03 -5.22
CA LEU A 62 -4.44 7.66 -4.48
C LEU A 62 -3.18 7.74 -5.36
N GLU A 63 -3.25 7.24 -6.60
CA GLU A 63 -2.16 7.35 -7.58
C GLU A 63 -1.89 8.80 -8.01
N GLY A 64 -2.89 9.68 -7.88
CA GLY A 64 -2.72 11.12 -8.09
C GLY A 64 -1.87 11.82 -7.03
N LEU A 65 -1.48 11.14 -5.94
CA LEU A 65 -0.57 11.69 -4.93
C LEU A 65 0.88 11.47 -5.39
N ALA A 66 1.73 12.49 -5.33
CA ALA A 66 3.13 12.38 -5.73
C ALA A 66 3.96 11.45 -4.81
N THR A 67 3.40 11.12 -3.64
CA THR A 67 3.99 10.21 -2.66
C THR A 67 3.62 8.74 -2.88
N VAL A 68 2.74 8.46 -3.85
CA VAL A 68 2.26 7.14 -4.22
C VAL A 68 2.65 6.86 -5.67
N SER A 69 3.25 5.70 -5.91
CA SER A 69 3.69 5.29 -7.25
C SER A 69 2.64 4.45 -7.97
N ASP A 70 2.13 3.41 -7.30
CA ASP A 70 1.22 2.43 -7.90
C ASP A 70 0.41 1.72 -6.80
N VAL A 71 -0.91 1.65 -6.97
CA VAL A 71 -1.80 1.01 -5.99
C VAL A 71 -2.89 0.19 -6.67
N SER A 72 -3.25 -0.92 -6.04
CA SER A 72 -4.36 -1.76 -6.47
C SER A 72 -5.47 -1.76 -5.44
N VAL A 73 -6.70 -1.49 -5.88
CA VAL A 73 -7.89 -1.42 -5.03
C VAL A 73 -8.82 -2.60 -5.32
N SER A 74 -9.10 -3.41 -4.29
CA SER A 74 -9.97 -4.59 -4.41
C SER A 74 -10.92 -4.77 -3.22
N PRO A 75 -12.04 -5.49 -3.37
CA PRO A 75 -12.88 -5.87 -2.25
C PRO A 75 -12.15 -6.78 -1.27
N ASP A 76 -12.37 -6.61 0.03
CA ASP A 76 -11.67 -7.42 1.03
C ASP A 76 -12.09 -8.91 1.03
N ASP A 77 -13.32 -9.22 0.62
CA ASP A 77 -13.85 -10.58 0.50
C ASP A 77 -13.33 -11.32 -0.74
N LYS A 78 -12.89 -10.59 -1.77
CA LYS A 78 -12.38 -11.15 -3.05
C LYS A 78 -11.18 -10.34 -3.54
N PRO A 79 -10.00 -10.51 -2.92
CA PRO A 79 -8.83 -9.65 -3.16
C PRO A 79 -8.28 -9.70 -4.58
N THR A 80 -8.58 -10.76 -5.34
CA THR A 80 -8.18 -10.92 -6.75
C THR A 80 -9.22 -10.38 -7.74
N ALA A 81 -10.41 -10.01 -7.28
CA ALA A 81 -11.48 -9.48 -8.13
C ALA A 81 -11.41 -7.95 -8.16
N ARG A 82 -10.74 -7.37 -9.17
CA ARG A 82 -10.81 -5.93 -9.39
C ARG A 82 -12.24 -5.55 -9.77
N ARG A 83 -12.85 -4.64 -9.01
CA ARG A 83 -14.22 -4.15 -9.26
C ARG A 83 -14.20 -2.66 -9.56
N ALA A 84 -13.45 -2.26 -10.58
CA ALA A 84 -13.25 -0.86 -10.95
C ALA A 84 -14.54 -0.03 -10.98
N GLY A 85 -15.62 -0.55 -11.59
CA GLY A 85 -16.92 0.14 -11.67
C GLY A 85 -17.85 -0.05 -10.47
N LYS A 86 -17.44 -0.76 -9.41
CA LYS A 86 -18.24 -0.86 -8.18
C LYS A 86 -18.19 0.49 -7.48
N VAL A 87 -19.37 1.00 -7.14
CA VAL A 87 -19.53 2.18 -6.30
C VAL A 87 -19.10 1.86 -4.87
N LEU A 88 -18.37 2.78 -4.25
CA LEU A 88 -18.07 2.80 -2.83
C LEU A 88 -19.34 3.16 -2.06
N GLN A 89 -19.77 2.27 -1.18
CA GLN A 89 -20.96 2.43 -0.36
C GLN A 89 -20.58 2.42 1.12
N HIS A 90 -21.45 2.99 1.94
CA HIS A 90 -21.33 2.86 3.38
C HIS A 90 -21.22 1.38 3.79
N GLY A 91 -20.30 1.08 4.69
CA GLY A 91 -20.06 -0.28 5.17
C GLY A 91 -19.20 -1.14 4.24
N ASP A 92 -18.73 -0.63 3.10
CA ASP A 92 -17.77 -1.36 2.28
C ASP A 92 -16.43 -1.57 3.01
N THR A 93 -15.83 -2.74 2.80
CA THR A 93 -14.46 -3.02 3.22
C THR A 93 -13.59 -3.22 1.98
N VAL A 94 -12.56 -2.40 1.85
CA VAL A 94 -11.71 -2.28 0.67
C VAL A 94 -10.27 -2.56 1.06
N ARG A 95 -9.54 -3.31 0.23
CA ARG A 95 -8.09 -3.48 0.31
C ARG A 95 -7.42 -2.53 -0.66
N ILE A 96 -6.38 -1.88 -0.14
CA ILE A 96 -5.51 -0.99 -0.89
C ILE A 96 -4.12 -1.61 -0.78
N THR A 97 -3.62 -2.12 -1.90
CA THR A 97 -2.29 -2.72 -2.01
C THR A 97 -1.35 -1.68 -2.59
N PHE A 98 -0.26 -1.39 -1.89
CA PHE A 98 0.80 -0.49 -2.33
C PHE A 98 1.86 -1.30 -3.09
N GLU A 99 1.82 -1.24 -4.42
CA GLU A 99 2.64 -2.09 -5.30
C GLU A 99 4.01 -1.45 -5.58
N GLY A 100 4.09 -0.12 -5.57
CA GLY A 100 5.32 0.63 -5.84
C GLY A 100 6.19 0.89 -4.60
N GLU A 101 5.57 0.97 -3.43
CA GLU A 101 6.20 1.39 -2.19
C GLU A 101 6.88 0.22 -1.48
N ARG A 102 8.11 0.44 -1.03
CA ARG A 102 8.92 -0.60 -0.39
C ARG A 102 8.86 -0.50 1.13
N GLY A 103 8.75 -1.67 1.76
CA GLY A 103 8.80 -1.80 3.20
C GLY A 103 7.53 -1.35 3.90
N ARG A 104 7.65 -1.13 5.21
CA ARG A 104 6.54 -0.73 6.07
C ARG A 104 6.08 0.69 5.75
N LEU A 105 4.77 0.88 5.55
CA LEU A 105 4.19 2.20 5.30
C LEU A 105 3.36 2.70 6.48
N ASP A 106 3.31 4.02 6.65
CA ASP A 106 2.34 4.64 7.55
C ASP A 106 0.91 4.39 7.04
N LEU A 107 -0.02 4.27 7.98
CA LEU A 107 -1.43 4.12 7.61
C LEU A 107 -1.96 5.39 6.94
N LEU A 108 -2.76 5.18 5.91
CA LEU A 108 -3.63 6.22 5.36
C LEU A 108 -4.49 6.82 6.48
N LYS A 109 -4.82 8.10 6.35
CA LYS A 109 -5.74 8.80 7.26
C LYS A 109 -6.96 9.26 6.49
N SER A 110 -8.16 8.93 6.98
CA SER A 110 -9.39 9.52 6.46
C SER A 110 -9.65 10.90 7.09
N SER A 111 -10.35 11.74 6.36
CA SER A 111 -10.91 12.99 6.85
C SER A 111 -12.18 12.83 7.68
N ARG A 112 -12.76 11.64 7.66
CA ARG A 112 -13.98 11.23 8.37
C ARG A 112 -13.65 10.04 9.27
N ASP A 113 -14.68 9.40 9.82
CA ASP A 113 -14.56 8.28 10.76
C ASP A 113 -14.25 6.92 10.11
N ASP A 114 -13.88 6.91 8.82
CA ASP A 114 -13.48 5.68 8.14
C ASP A 114 -12.27 5.05 8.83
N ARG A 115 -12.31 3.73 8.97
CA ARG A 115 -11.30 3.00 9.73
C ARG A 115 -10.29 2.40 8.77
N ILE A 116 -9.02 2.72 9.00
CA ILE A 116 -7.91 2.23 8.19
C ILE A 116 -7.02 1.38 9.08
N THR A 117 -6.81 0.13 8.68
CA THR A 117 -5.94 -0.81 9.41
C THR A 117 -4.93 -1.44 8.46
N ARG A 118 -3.84 -1.95 9.01
CA ARG A 118 -2.89 -2.76 8.26
C ARG A 118 -3.42 -4.18 8.12
N ALA A 119 -3.47 -4.70 6.89
CA ALA A 119 -3.79 -6.09 6.61
C ALA A 119 -2.54 -6.93 6.34
N VAL A 120 -1.54 -6.37 5.63
CA VAL A 120 -0.24 -6.99 5.35
C VAL A 120 0.84 -5.95 5.55
N GLU A 121 1.88 -6.28 6.31
CA GLU A 121 3.06 -5.43 6.46
C GLU A 121 3.97 -5.60 5.24
N GLY A 122 4.29 -4.48 4.60
CA GLY A 122 5.20 -4.42 3.47
C GLY A 122 6.63 -4.74 3.91
N ALA A 123 7.33 -5.54 3.10
CA ALA A 123 8.72 -5.90 3.32
C ALA A 123 9.56 -5.53 2.09
N ALA A 124 10.64 -4.80 2.33
CA ALA A 124 11.65 -4.54 1.30
C ALA A 124 12.68 -5.68 1.29
N PRO A 125 13.21 -6.08 0.12
CA PRO A 125 14.36 -6.97 0.06
C PRO A 125 15.51 -6.35 0.84
N PHE A 126 15.95 -6.99 1.92
CA PHE A 126 17.22 -6.63 2.54
C PHE A 126 18.28 -7.64 2.10
N LEU A 127 19.45 -7.15 1.70
CA LEU A 127 20.63 -7.99 1.65
C LEU A 127 21.03 -8.22 3.10
N ALA A 128 20.90 -9.47 3.58
CA ALA A 128 21.50 -9.85 4.85
C ALA A 128 23.03 -9.76 4.68
N GLN A 129 23.63 -8.64 5.07
CA GLN A 129 25.07 -8.56 5.24
C GLN A 129 25.40 -9.37 6.51
N VAL A 130 25.84 -10.62 6.32
CA VAL A 130 26.37 -11.44 7.40
C VAL A 130 27.72 -10.82 7.81
N GLN A 131 27.80 -10.32 9.05
CA GLN A 131 29.04 -9.84 9.66
C GLN A 131 29.97 -10.99 10.04
#